data_AF-A0A1A8G1W7-F1
#
_entry.id   AF-A0A1A8G1W7-F1
#
_cell.length_a   1.000
_cell.length_b   1.000
_cell.length_c   1.000
_cell.angle_alpha   90.00
_cell.angle_beta   90.00
_cell.angle_gamma   90.00
#
_symmetry.space_group_name_H-M   'P 1'
#
loop_
_entity.id
_entity.type
_entity.pdbx_description
1 polymer ?
#
loop_
_entity_poly.entity_id
_entity_poly.type
_entity_poly.pdbx_seq_one_letter_code
_entity_poly.pdbx_strand_id
1 'polypeptide(L)' 'MRPLYVVLGFGAVASSGTLLAVILYFVLSTAASSPTEDWQRATSIYDFNATDIDGNLVSLEKYRGYVVIITNVASK' A
#
# COMPACT_ATOMS: atom_id res chain seq x y z
N MET A 1 -2.89 -5.69 31.47
CA MET A 1 -4.21 -5.50 32.13
C MET A 1 -4.51 -4.02 32.36
N ARG A 2 -4.61 -3.20 31.30
CA ARG A 2 -4.98 -1.76 31.39
C ARG A 2 -5.78 -1.19 30.19
N PRO A 3 -6.59 -1.94 29.41
CA PRO A 3 -7.42 -1.30 28.37
C PRO A 3 -8.73 -0.69 28.92
N LEU A 4 -9.07 -0.90 30.19
CA LEU A 4 -10.39 -0.57 30.74
C LEU A 4 -10.56 0.89 31.17
N TYR A 5 -9.48 1.66 31.35
CA TYR A 5 -9.56 3.03 31.87
C TYR A 5 -9.84 4.12 30.83
N VAL A 6 -9.72 3.82 29.53
CA VAL A 6 -9.98 4.82 28.46
C VAL A 6 -11.49 5.00 28.23
N VAL A 7 -12.32 4.07 28.69
CA VAL A 7 -13.79 4.10 28.50
C VAL A 7 -14.49 4.98 29.57
N LEU A 8 -13.82 5.33 30.67
CA LEU A 8 -14.43 6.07 31.79
C LEU A 8 -14.28 7.60 31.70
N GLY A 9 -13.72 8.13 30.61
CA GLY A 9 -13.46 9.56 30.43
C GLY A 9 -14.45 10.32 29.54
N PHE A 10 -15.56 9.71 29.10
CA PHE A 10 -16.55 10.38 28.27
C PHE A 10 -17.87 10.47 29.01
N GLY A 11 -17.95 11.45 29.89
CA GLY A 11 -19.22 11.99 30.35
C GLY A 11 -20.10 12.28 29.13
N ALA A 12 -21.33 11.79 29.19
CA ALA A 12 -22.31 11.86 28.11
C ALA A 12 -22.44 13.28 27.55
N VAL A 13 -21.96 13.49 26.33
CA VAL A 13 -22.48 14.54 25.45
C VAL A 13 -23.06 13.84 24.23
N ALA A 14 -24.29 13.37 24.41
CA ALA A 14 -25.20 12.91 23.36
C ALA A 14 -25.69 14.12 22.54
N SER A 15 -24.77 14.88 21.95
CA SER A 15 -25.14 15.79 20.88
C SER A 15 -25.16 14.97 19.59
N SER A 16 -26.24 15.04 18.82
CA SER A 16 -26.33 14.39 17.51
C SER A 16 -25.12 14.73 16.62
N GLY A 17 -24.55 15.93 16.78
CA GLY A 17 -23.34 16.38 16.08
C GLY A 17 -22.07 15.62 16.44
N THR A 18 -21.82 15.33 17.73
CA THR A 18 -20.64 14.56 18.16
C THR A 18 -20.75 13.11 17.71
N LEU A 19 -21.95 12.54 17.79
CA LEU A 19 -22.21 11.15 17.38
C LEU A 19 -22.08 11.00 15.85
N LEU A 20 -22.62 11.96 15.08
CA LEU A 20 -22.41 12.04 13.63
C LEU A 20 -20.94 12.24 13.26
N ALA A 21 -20.21 13.09 13.99
CA ALA A 21 -18.79 13.31 13.74
C ALA A 21 -17.95 12.03 13.98
N VAL A 22 -18.27 11.26 15.04
CA VAL A 22 -17.61 9.99 15.33
C VAL A 22 -17.94 8.94 14.26
N ILE A 23 -19.21 8.83 13.84
CA ILE A 23 -19.61 7.93 12.76
C ILE A 23 -18.91 8.32 11.46
N LEU A 24 -18.91 9.60 11.11
CA LEU A 24 -18.26 10.11 9.90
C LEU A 24 -16.76 9.84 9.93
N TYR A 25 -16.08 10.11 11.05
CA TYR A 25 -14.67 9.80 11.22
C TYR A 25 -14.37 8.31 11.03
N PHE A 26 -15.20 7.43 11.59
CA PHE A 26 -15.04 5.98 11.44
C PHE A 26 -15.27 5.51 10.00
N VAL A 27 -16.30 6.04 9.32
CA VAL A 27 -16.58 5.72 7.92
C VAL A 27 -15.44 6.20 7.00
N LEU A 28 -14.94 7.42 7.19
CA LEU A 28 -13.82 7.96 6.40
C LEU A 28 -12.52 7.19 6.62
N SER A 29 -12.25 6.73 7.85
CA SER A 29 -11.02 5.98 8.16
C SER A 29 -11.04 4.56 7.58
N THR A 30 -12.20 3.94 7.39
CA THR A 30 -12.32 2.63 6.72
C THR A 30 -12.31 2.70 5.19
N ALA A 31 -12.47 3.89 4.60
CA ALA A 31 -12.52 4.08 3.15
C ALA A 31 -11.12 4.23 2.50
N ALA A 32 -10.05 4.25 3.29
CA ALA A 32 -8.69 4.25 2.77
C ALA A 32 -8.37 2.86 2.20
N SER A 33 -8.52 2.70 0.88
CA SER A 33 -7.94 1.56 0.17
C SER A 33 -6.43 1.59 0.35
N SER A 34 -5.83 0.44 0.64
CA SER A 34 -4.37 0.32 0.62
C SER A 34 -3.87 0.75 -0.76
N PRO A 35 -2.86 1.63 -0.87
CA PRO A 35 -2.26 1.92 -2.17
C PRO A 35 -1.82 0.58 -2.78
N THR A 36 -2.34 0.27 -3.96
CA THR A 36 -1.89 -0.92 -4.69
C THR A 36 -0.42 -0.75 -4.99
N GLU A 37 0.37 -1.77 -4.64
CA GLU A 37 1.81 -1.78 -4.87
C GLU A 37 2.07 -1.53 -6.36
N ASP A 38 3.13 -0.79 -6.70
CA ASP A 38 3.33 -0.32 -8.07
C ASP A 38 3.39 -1.46 -9.10
N TRP A 39 3.89 -2.64 -8.70
CA TRP A 39 3.90 -3.84 -9.55
C TRP A 39 2.50 -4.39 -9.87
N GLN A 40 1.50 -4.14 -9.01
CA GLN A 40 0.11 -4.54 -9.24
C GLN A 40 -0.57 -3.65 -10.30
N ARG A 41 -0.05 -2.44 -10.52
CA ARG A 41 -0.54 -1.49 -11.53
C ARG A 41 0.25 -1.54 -12.83
N ALA A 42 1.40 -2.22 -12.85
CA ALA A 42 2.23 -2.35 -14.04
C ALA A 42 1.50 -3.09 -15.16
N THR A 43 1.63 -2.58 -16.38
CA THR A 43 0.98 -3.15 -17.57
C THR A 43 1.97 -3.79 -18.52
N SER A 44 3.25 -3.47 -18.36
CA SER A 44 4.35 -3.99 -19.16
C SER A 44 5.58 -4.24 -18.31
N ILE A 45 6.49 -5.10 -18.80
CA ILE A 45 7.82 -5.28 -18.22
C ILE A 45 8.64 -3.98 -18.22
N TYR A 46 8.31 -3.03 -19.08
CA TYR A 46 9.02 -1.75 -19.19
C TYR A 46 8.75 -0.80 -18.02
N ASP A 47 7.71 -1.05 -17.23
CA ASP A 47 7.39 -0.28 -16.02
C ASP A 47 8.34 -0.61 -14.86
N PHE A 48 9.25 -1.58 -15.05
CA PHE A 48 10.16 -2.08 -14.03
C PHE A 48 11.61 -1.65 -14.27
N ASN A 49 12.34 -1.58 -13.16
CA ASN A 49 13.79 -1.47 -13.11
C ASN A 49 14.36 -2.68 -12.37
N ALA A 50 15.56 -3.11 -12.74
CA ALA A 50 16.28 -4.19 -12.09
C ALA A 50 17.71 -3.75 -11.78
N THR A 51 18.22 -4.18 -10.63
CA THR A 51 19.63 -4.05 -10.32
C THR A 51 20.39 -5.12 -11.09
N ASP A 52 21.37 -4.72 -11.90
CA ASP A 52 22.24 -5.65 -12.60
C ASP A 52 23.30 -6.27 -11.67
N ILE A 53 24.11 -7.20 -12.19
CA ILE A 53 25.15 -7.89 -11.41
C ILE A 53 26.29 -6.96 -10.97
N ASP A 54 26.42 -5.80 -11.62
CA ASP A 54 27.41 -4.76 -11.31
C ASP A 54 26.86 -3.74 -10.28
N GLY A 55 25.60 -3.89 -9.86
CA GLY A 55 24.96 -3.03 -8.85
C GLY A 55 24.27 -1.79 -9.41
N ASN A 56 24.15 -1.65 -10.73
CA ASN A 56 23.49 -0.51 -11.35
C ASN A 56 21.98 -0.73 -11.45
N LEU A 57 21.19 0.30 -11.17
CA LEU A 57 19.76 0.27 -11.42
C LEU A 57 19.50 0.52 -12.91
N VAL A 58 18.97 -0.49 -13.60
CA VAL A 58 18.75 -0.47 -15.05
C VAL A 58 17.26 -0.59 -15.35
N SER A 59 16.75 0.29 -16.21
CA SER A 59 15.38 0.20 -16.72
C SER A 59 15.25 -0.93 -17.75
N LEU A 60 14.16 -1.70 -17.67
CA LEU A 60 13.86 -2.76 -18.64
C LEU A 60 13.35 -2.22 -19.99
N GLU A 61 13.02 -0.93 -20.09
CA GLU A 61 12.67 -0.25 -21.36
C GLU A 61 13.78 -0.42 -22.43
N LYS A 62 15.05 -0.63 -22.01
CA LYS A 62 16.18 -0.92 -22.92
C LYS A 62 15.96 -2.13 -23.83
N TYR A 63 15.03 -3.03 -23.48
CA TYR A 63 14.73 -4.23 -24.25
C TYR A 63 13.52 -4.07 -25.18
N ARG A 64 12.97 -2.86 -25.32
CA ARG A 64 11.88 -2.60 -26.27
C ARG A 64 12.27 -3.01 -27.69
N GLY A 65 11.38 -3.73 -28.36
CA GLY A 65 11.59 -4.23 -29.72
C GLY A 65 12.32 -5.57 -29.81
N TYR A 66 12.72 -6.16 -28.68
CA TYR A 66 13.31 -7.50 -28.61
C TYR A 66 12.33 -8.50 -27.98
N VAL A 67 12.52 -9.78 -28.30
CA VAL A 67 11.89 -10.88 -27.56
C VAL A 67 12.65 -11.08 -26.25
N VAL A 68 11.96 -11.02 -25.12
CA VAL A 68 12.57 -11.12 -23.78
C VAL A 68 12.10 -12.38 -23.07
N ILE A 69 13.05 -13.12 -22.48
CA ILE A 69 12.76 -14.27 -21.61
C ILE A 69 13.21 -13.89 -20.19
N ILE A 70 12.28 -13.97 -19.24
CA ILE A 70 12.54 -13.77 -17.82
C ILE A 70 12.57 -15.15 -17.15
N THR A 71 13.65 -15.46 -16.44
CA THR A 71 13.81 -16.73 -15.74
C THR A 71 14.10 -16.51 -14.26
N ASN A 72 13.51 -17.36 -13.41
CA ASN A 72 13.86 -17.44 -12.01
C ASN A 72 14.95 -18.50 -11.85
N VAL A 73 16.12 -18.09 -11.34
CA VAL A 73 17.27 -18.96 -11.14
C VAL A 73 17.58 -19.08 -9.65
N ALA A 74 17.95 -20.28 -9.21
CA ALA A 74 18.44 -20.55 -7.87
C ALA A 74 19.71 -21.41 -7.96
N SER A 75 20.72 -21.09 -7.15
CA SER A 75 21.94 -21.90 -7.00
C SER A 75 21.96 -22.56 -5.62
N LYS A 76 22.67 -23.69 -5.51
CA LYS A 76 22.74 -24.52 -4.30
C LYS A 76 23.79 -24.03 -3.32
#